data_AF-A0A535PT92-F1
#
_entry.id   AF-A0A535PT92-F1
#
_cell.length_a   1.000
_cell.length_b   1.000
_cell.length_c   1.000
_cell.angle_alpha   90.00
_cell.angle_beta   90.00
_cell.angle_gamma   90.00
#
_symmetry.space_group_name_H-M   'P 1'
#
loop_
_entity.id
_entity.type
_entity.pdbx_description
1 polymer ?
#
loop_
_entity_poly.entity_id
_entity_poly.type
_entity_poly.pdbx_seq_one_letter_code
_entity_poly.pdbx_strand_id
1 'polypeptide(L)'
;MERLRLAELMAALSLATDLGMGQPVEQALRTCLIATALGERLGLGDEELSEVYYVALLRFLGCTADAHEFAAMVGGDDIAIRSTIAPVLG
;
A
#
# COMPACT_ATOMS: atom_id res chain seq x y z
N MET A 1 -13.95 25.74 2.50
CA MET A 1 -13.64 24.30 2.38
C MET A 1 -12.31 24.21 1.66
N GLU A 2 -11.28 23.75 2.37
CA GLU A 2 -9.93 23.62 1.81
C GLU A 2 -9.92 22.54 0.72
N ARG A 3 -9.13 22.74 -0.33
CA ARG A 3 -9.10 21.84 -1.49
C ARG A 3 -8.26 20.62 -1.13
N LEU A 4 -8.86 19.43 -1.12
CA LEU A 4 -8.16 18.17 -0.82
C LEU A 4 -6.98 17.97 -1.78
N ARG A 5 -5.79 17.70 -1.24
CA ARG A 5 -4.60 17.41 -2.04
C ARG A 5 -4.61 15.95 -2.46
N LEU A 6 -4.08 15.67 -3.64
CA LEU A 6 -3.96 14.29 -4.14
C LEU A 6 -3.21 13.41 -3.14
N ALA A 7 -2.09 13.90 -2.58
CA ALA A 7 -1.30 13.19 -1.58
C ALA A 7 -2.13 12.77 -0.34
N GLU A 8 -3.05 13.62 0.13
CA GLU A 8 -3.91 13.31 1.28
C GLU A 8 -4.90 12.20 0.94
N LEU A 9 -5.49 12.26 -0.26
CA LEU A 9 -6.38 11.21 -0.75
C LEU A 9 -5.65 9.87 -0.91
N MET A 10 -4.43 9.90 -1.47
CA MET A 10 -3.63 8.69 -1.67
C MET A 10 -3.15 8.09 -0.35
N ALA A 11 -2.79 8.91 0.64
CA ALA A 11 -2.45 8.44 1.98
C ALA A 11 -3.66 7.82 2.70
N ALA A 12 -4.85 8.41 2.57
CA ALA A 12 -6.07 7.81 3.14
C ALA A 12 -6.40 6.47 2.48
N LEU A 13 -6.23 6.38 1.15
CA LEU A 13 -6.46 5.16 0.40
C LEU A 13 -5.46 4.05 0.78
N SER A 14 -4.18 4.39 0.96
CA SER A 14 -3.16 3.41 1.35
C SER A 14 -3.45 2.79 2.72
N LEU A 15 -3.94 3.58 3.68
CA LEU A 15 -4.38 3.07 4.99
C LEU A 15 -5.57 2.12 4.88
N ALA A 16 -6.55 2.43 4.02
CA ALA A 16 -7.67 1.54 3.76
C ALA A 16 -7.21 0.22 3.11
N THR A 17 -6.22 0.28 2.20
CA THR A 17 -5.62 -0.90 1.58
C THR A 17 -4.85 -1.74 2.58
N ASP A 18 -4.05 -1.15 3.48
CA ASP A 18 -3.33 -1.87 4.54
C ASP A 18 -4.31 -2.70 5.37
N LEU A 19 -5.43 -2.10 5.79
CA LEU A 19 -6.50 -2.78 6.54
C LEU A 19 -7.14 -3.93 5.74
N GLY A 20 -7.52 -3.67 4.48
CA GLY A 20 -8.12 -4.69 3.61
C GLY A 20 -7.18 -5.86 3.29
N MET A 21 -5.87 -5.63 3.38
CA MET A 21 -4.83 -6.64 3.15
C MET A 21 -4.36 -7.32 4.44
N GLY A 22 -4.93 -6.97 5.60
CA GLY A 22 -4.50 -7.49 6.89
C GLY A 22 -3.07 -7.07 7.28
N GLN A 23 -2.56 -5.99 6.69
CA GLN A 23 -1.23 -5.44 6.98
C GLN A 23 -1.25 -4.60 8.26
N PRO A 24 -0.09 -4.39 8.91
CA PRO A 24 0.06 -3.35 9.91
C PRO A 24 -0.37 -1.99 9.35
N VAL A 25 -1.02 -1.17 10.17
CA VAL A 25 -1.37 0.20 9.78
C VAL A 25 -0.09 0.97 9.45
N GLU A 26 -0.15 1.79 8.39
CA GLU A 26 0.97 2.57 7.84
C GLU A 26 2.07 1.75 7.14
N GLN A 27 1.82 0.48 6.80
CA GLN A 27 2.79 -0.34 6.07
C GLN A 27 3.15 0.29 4.71
N ALA A 28 2.16 0.76 3.95
CA ALA A 28 2.39 1.45 2.68
C ALA A 28 3.13 2.80 2.88
N LEU A 29 2.81 3.54 3.94
CA LEU A 29 3.48 4.81 4.26
C LEU A 29 4.96 4.59 4.63
N ARG A 30 5.25 3.57 5.45
CA ARG A 30 6.62 3.17 5.78
C ARG A 30 7.41 2.78 4.53
N THR A 31 6.79 2.00 3.65
CA THR A 31 7.37 1.61 2.37
C THR A 31 7.68 2.83 1.50
N CYS A 32 6.75 3.78 1.42
CA CYS A 32 6.93 5.05 0.71
C CYS A 32 8.14 5.82 1.23
N LEU A 33 8.27 5.99 2.55
CA LEU A 33 9.42 6.70 3.14
C LEU A 33 10.75 6.03 2.78
N ILE A 34 10.82 4.70 2.87
CA ILE A 34 12.04 3.95 2.54
C ILE A 34 12.36 4.05 1.05
N ALA A 35 11.36 3.89 0.18
CA ALA A 35 11.53 3.92 -1.27
C ALA A 35 11.96 5.31 -1.76
N THR A 36 11.34 6.38 -1.26
CA THR A 36 11.72 7.76 -1.60
C THR A 36 13.15 8.05 -1.13
N ALA A 37 13.50 7.69 0.12
CA ALA A 37 14.86 7.88 0.63
C ALA A 37 15.92 7.07 -0.14
N LEU A 38 15.54 5.89 -0.66
CA LEU A 38 16.40 5.11 -1.55
C LEU A 38 16.56 5.80 -2.91
N GLY A 39 15.48 6.30 -3.49
CA GLY A 39 15.49 7.07 -4.75
C GLY A 39 16.39 8.31 -4.66
N GLU A 40 16.30 9.05 -3.56
CA GLU A 40 17.17 10.21 -3.30
C GLU A 40 18.66 9.81 -3.29
N ARG A 41 19.01 8.69 -2.64
CA ARG A 41 20.38 8.16 -2.61
C ARG A 41 20.88 7.66 -3.96
N LEU A 42 19.97 7.27 -4.85
CA LEU A 42 20.28 6.87 -6.22
C LEU A 42 20.37 8.07 -7.17
N GLY A 43 20.07 9.28 -6.70
CA GLY A 43 20.14 10.51 -7.49
C GLY A 43 18.97 10.70 -8.46
N LEU A 44 17.80 10.13 -8.15
CA LEU A 44 16.58 10.34 -8.93
C LEU A 44 16.15 11.82 -8.91
N GLY A 45 15.58 12.28 -10.03
CA GLY A 45 15.00 13.62 -10.14
C GLY A 45 13.64 13.74 -9.44
N ASP A 46 13.16 14.98 -9.27
CA ASP A 46 11.90 15.28 -8.55
C ASP A 46 10.68 14.55 -9.15
N GLU A 47 10.64 14.41 -10.48
CA GLU A 47 9.54 13.72 -11.17
C GLU A 47 9.54 12.22 -10.85
N GLU A 48 10.71 11.57 -10.90
CA GLU A 48 10.89 10.16 -10.55
C GLU A 48 10.60 9.90 -9.06
N LEU A 49 11.02 10.80 -8.17
CA LEU A 49 10.71 10.72 -6.74
C LEU A 49 9.20 10.85 -6.48
N SER A 50 8.50 11.69 -7.25
CA SER A 50 7.05 11.80 -7.20
C SER A 50 6.37 10.50 -7.67
N GLU A 51 6.89 9.85 -8.73
CA GLU A 51 6.39 8.54 -9.15
C GLU A 51 6.61 7.48 -8.06
N VAL A 52 7.81 7.42 -7.48
CA VAL A 52 8.13 6.50 -6.36
C VAL A 52 7.16 6.72 -5.20
N TYR A 53 6.87 7.97 -4.85
CA TYR A 53 5.92 8.32 -3.80
C TYR A 53 4.53 7.73 -4.06
N TYR A 54 3.92 8.01 -5.22
CA TYR A 54 2.56 7.55 -5.51
C TYR A 54 2.49 6.03 -5.75
N VAL A 55 3.50 5.45 -6.40
CA VAL A 55 3.57 4.00 -6.63
C VAL A 55 3.71 3.24 -5.32
N ALA A 56 4.54 3.72 -4.39
CA ALA A 56 4.70 3.06 -3.10
C ALA A 56 3.41 3.11 -2.27
N LEU A 57 2.68 4.22 -2.27
CA LEU A 57 1.39 4.34 -1.58
C LEU A 57 0.32 3.40 -2.16
N LEU A 58 0.34 3.16 -3.47
CA LEU A 58 -0.70 2.41 -4.18
C LEU A 58 -0.33 0.96 -4.50
N ARG A 59 0.83 0.49 -4.03
CA ARG A 59 1.42 -0.81 -4.40
C ARG A 59 0.44 -1.99 -4.28
N PHE A 60 -0.48 -1.95 -3.32
CA PHE A 60 -1.43 -3.03 -3.05
C PHE A 60 -2.88 -2.70 -3.43
N LEU A 61 -3.15 -1.57 -4.08
CA LEU A 61 -4.53 -1.12 -4.35
C LEU A 61 -5.35 -2.16 -5.13
N GLY A 62 -4.71 -2.92 -6.03
CA GLY A 62 -5.37 -3.97 -6.81
C GLY A 62 -5.45 -5.34 -6.13
N CYS A 63 -4.78 -5.57 -5.01
CA CYS A 63 -4.66 -6.89 -4.41
C CYS A 63 -5.93 -7.40 -3.72
N THR A 64 -6.94 -6.54 -3.60
CA THR A 64 -8.28 -6.86 -3.10
C THR A 64 -9.29 -7.13 -4.23
N ALA A 65 -8.88 -7.05 -5.51
CA ALA A 65 -9.80 -7.20 -6.63
C ALA A 65 -10.52 -8.56 -6.67
N ASP A 66 -9.81 -9.63 -6.31
CA ASP A 66 -10.32 -11.01 -6.25
C ASP A 66 -10.52 -11.49 -4.80
N ALA A 67 -10.79 -10.56 -3.86
CA ALA A 67 -10.88 -10.89 -2.44
C ALA A 67 -12.03 -11.86 -2.15
N HIS A 68 -13.15 -11.75 -2.86
CA HIS A 68 -14.30 -12.64 -2.69
C HIS A 68 -13.98 -14.08 -3.12
N GLU A 69 -13.31 -14.25 -4.26
CA GLU A 69 -12.83 -15.53 -4.77
C GLU A 69 -11.80 -16.14 -3.83
N PHE A 70 -10.87 -15.32 -3.33
CA PHE A 70 -9.84 -15.75 -2.40
C PHE A 70 -10.44 -16.19 -1.06
N ALA A 71 -11.39 -15.43 -0.51
CA ALA A 71 -12.19 -15.80 0.67
C ALA A 71 -12.90 -17.15 0.51
N ALA A 72 -13.55 -17.38 -0.64
CA ALA A 72 -14.17 -18.67 -0.92
C ALA A 72 -13.15 -19.82 -0.95
N MET A 73 -11.95 -19.59 -1.49
CA MET A 73 -10.89 -20.59 -1.59
C MET A 73 -10.28 -20.94 -0.22
N VAL A 74 -10.09 -19.95 0.66
CA VAL A 74 -9.41 -20.14 1.96
C VAL A 74 -10.37 -20.47 3.12
N GLY A 75 -11.65 -20.69 2.83
CA GLY A 75 -12.65 -21.10 3.81
C GLY A 75 -13.27 -19.94 4.60
N GLY A 76 -13.22 -18.72 4.07
CA GLY A 76 -13.91 -17.55 4.60
C GLY A 76 -12.97 -16.39 4.87
N ASP A 77 -12.33 -16.37 6.04
CA ASP A 77 -11.59 -15.21 6.55
C ASP A 77 -10.24 -15.02 5.84
N ASP A 78 -10.27 -14.35 4.69
CA ASP A 78 -9.09 -14.11 3.88
C ASP A 78 -8.14 -13.06 4.45
N ILE A 79 -8.67 -12.11 5.23
CA ILE A 79 -7.86 -11.11 5.93
C ILE A 79 -6.99 -11.79 6.99
N ALA A 80 -7.55 -12.73 7.76
CA ALA A 80 -6.77 -13.51 8.73
C ALA A 80 -5.65 -14.31 8.03
N ILE A 81 -5.93 -14.91 6.87
CA ILE A 81 -4.92 -15.61 6.08
C ILE A 81 -3.85 -14.65 5.58
N ARG A 82 -4.22 -13.51 4.99
CA ARG A 82 -3.29 -12.50 4.47
C ARG A 82 -2.39 -11.96 5.59
N SER A 83 -2.94 -11.64 6.76
CA SER A 83 -2.16 -11.16 7.90
C SER A 83 -1.14 -12.19 8.40
N THR A 84 -1.46 -13.49 8.30
CA THR A 84 -0.55 -14.57 8.70
C THR A 84 0.62 -14.75 7.73
N ILE A 85 0.37 -14.59 6.41
CA ILE A 85 1.39 -14.80 5.38
C ILE A 85 2.14 -13.51 5.00
N ALA A 86 1.58 -12.34 5.32
CA ALA A 86 2.13 -11.02 5.02
C ALA A 86 3.60 -10.85 5.45
N PRO A 87 4.05 -11.29 6.64
CA PRO A 87 5.46 -11.16 7.05
C PRO A 87 6.44 -12.00 6.21
N VAL A 88 5.93 -12.97 5.45
CA VAL A 88 6.73 -13.91 4.65
C VAL A 88 6.76 -13.52 3.17
N LEU A 89 5.73 -12.81 2.69
CA LEU A 89 5.53 -12.46 1.28
C LEU A 89 5.66 -10.95 0.99
N GLY A 90 5.63 -10.10 2.02
CA GLY A 90 5.65 -8.63 1.95
C GLY A 90 7.04 -8.02 1.99
#